data_AF-A0A7Y9BHD4-F1
#
_entry.id   AF-A0A7Y9BHD4-F1
#
_cell.length_a   1.000
_cell.length_b   1.000
_cell.length_c   1.000
_cell.angle_alpha   90.00
_cell.angle_beta   90.00
_cell.angle_gamma   90.00
#
_symmetry.space_group_name_H-M   'P 1'
#
loop_
_entity.id
_entity.type
_entity.pdbx_description
1 polymer ?
#
loop_
_entity_poly.entity_id
_entity_poly.type
_entity_poly.pdbx_seq_one_letter_code
_entity_poly.pdbx_strand_id
1 'polypeptide(L)'
;MDIYVRQGDSLWYYSQLYGINLQLIIDSNRDIEPSQLAAGQRIRIPGFAAQNYQIRRGDSFWGIAQRRNLSLDALLLANPNINPNRLSVGQNIRVPLRITWRLVQGKQHYDFSRMINDVARLHNVYPFLRVTNAGNSVLGNRIPEVLIGNGGKRVHYNASFHANEWITTPILMTFLNDYCLSLTNGSSIRGLSTSPLYQQTLLSLVPMVNPDGVSLVMNGPPENETWRNRVIELNRGSTDFSGWKANIRGVDLNDQFPARWELEKARNPSQPGPRDYVGEHPLSEPEAIAMADLTRKRDFARVLAFHTQGEVIYWGFENLEPPESEILVNEFARVSGYQPVKTIESYAGYKDWFIQDWRRPGFTVELGSGTNPLPLSQFDEIYEETLGIFLAGLYM
;
A
#
# COMPACT_ATOMS: atom_id res chain seq x y z
N MET A 1 15.27 -3.03 -12.29
CA MET A 1 16.55 -2.74 -12.98
C MET A 1 16.27 -2.66 -14.47
N ASP A 2 17.02 -1.82 -15.21
CA ASP A 2 16.85 -1.71 -16.65
C ASP A 2 17.91 -2.52 -17.41
N ILE A 3 17.46 -3.21 -18.46
CA ILE A 3 18.29 -3.88 -19.48
C ILE A 3 17.93 -3.37 -20.87
N TYR A 4 18.74 -3.73 -21.87
CA TYR A 4 18.54 -3.29 -23.25
C TYR A 4 18.47 -4.46 -24.20
N VAL A 5 17.46 -4.45 -25.06
CA VAL A 5 17.15 -5.53 -26.01
C VAL A 5 18.26 -5.72 -27.03
N ARG A 6 18.62 -6.97 -27.31
CA ARG A 6 19.47 -7.35 -28.44
C ARG A 6 18.63 -8.04 -29.52
N GLN A 7 19.20 -8.16 -30.72
CA GLN A 7 18.54 -8.85 -31.82
C GLN A 7 18.21 -10.29 -31.43
N GLY A 8 16.93 -10.66 -31.55
CA GLY A 8 16.42 -12.01 -31.24
C GLY A 8 16.03 -12.24 -29.78
N ASP A 9 16.25 -11.29 -28.88
CA ASP A 9 15.77 -11.39 -27.50
C ASP A 9 14.23 -11.36 -27.44
N SER A 10 13.67 -11.94 -26.37
CA SER A 10 12.22 -11.91 -26.08
C SER A 10 11.97 -11.73 -24.58
N LEU A 11 10.76 -11.27 -24.20
CA LEU A 11 10.40 -11.20 -22.78
C LEU A 11 10.38 -12.59 -22.11
N TRP A 12 10.05 -13.64 -22.86
CA TRP A 12 10.13 -15.02 -22.38
C TRP A 12 11.57 -15.42 -22.06
N TYR A 13 12.53 -15.08 -22.93
CA TYR A 13 13.94 -15.31 -22.67
C TYR A 13 14.40 -14.62 -21.38
N TYR A 14 14.03 -13.35 -21.16
CA TYR A 14 14.35 -12.65 -19.93
C TYR A 14 13.67 -13.25 -18.69
N SER A 15 12.44 -13.73 -18.82
CA SER A 15 11.75 -14.47 -17.75
C SER A 15 12.57 -15.67 -17.28
N GLN A 16 13.09 -16.47 -18.21
CA GLN A 16 13.93 -17.62 -17.89
C GLN A 16 15.28 -17.20 -17.30
N LEU A 17 15.92 -16.19 -17.91
CA LEU A 17 17.24 -15.72 -17.49
C LEU A 17 17.26 -15.17 -16.06
N TYR A 18 16.23 -14.42 -15.67
CA TYR A 18 16.13 -13.80 -14.35
C TYR A 18 15.34 -14.62 -13.33
N GLY A 19 14.67 -15.70 -13.76
CA GLY A 19 13.79 -16.50 -12.90
C GLY A 19 12.60 -15.68 -12.38
N ILE A 20 11.95 -14.92 -13.26
CA ILE A 20 10.81 -14.06 -12.95
C ILE A 20 9.63 -14.50 -13.80
N ASN A 21 8.43 -14.57 -13.22
CA ASN A 21 7.22 -14.85 -13.98
C ASN A 21 7.05 -13.86 -15.14
N LEU A 22 6.84 -14.37 -16.36
CA LEU A 22 6.71 -13.57 -17.58
C LEU A 22 5.68 -12.45 -17.44
N GLN A 23 4.55 -12.73 -16.79
CA GLN A 23 3.49 -11.73 -16.59
C GLN A 23 3.98 -10.52 -15.80
N LEU A 24 4.84 -10.70 -14.80
CA LEU A 24 5.41 -9.59 -14.02
C LEU A 24 6.36 -8.72 -14.87
N ILE A 25 7.08 -9.32 -15.82
CA ILE A 25 7.92 -8.57 -16.76
C ILE A 25 7.04 -7.79 -17.74
N ILE A 26 5.99 -8.41 -18.29
CA ILE A 26 5.02 -7.72 -19.16
C ILE A 26 4.39 -6.53 -18.41
N ASP A 27 3.91 -6.77 -17.20
CA ASP A 27 3.28 -5.74 -16.37
C ASP A 27 4.26 -4.64 -15.92
N SER A 28 5.57 -4.93 -15.87
CA SER A 28 6.60 -3.91 -15.62
C SER A 28 6.91 -3.04 -16.84
N ASN A 29 6.39 -3.40 -18.01
CA ASN A 29 6.68 -2.77 -19.31
C ASN A 29 5.40 -2.58 -20.13
N ARG A 30 4.34 -2.06 -19.51
CA ARG A 30 3.02 -1.86 -20.17
C ARG A 30 3.05 -0.83 -21.30
N ASP A 31 4.13 -0.08 -21.41
CA ASP A 31 4.41 0.93 -22.44
C ASP A 31 4.99 0.34 -23.73
N ILE A 32 5.16 -0.99 -23.83
CA ILE A 32 5.74 -1.65 -25.01
C ILE A 32 4.86 -2.79 -25.53
N GLU A 33 5.01 -3.13 -26.82
CA GLU A 33 4.41 -4.31 -27.44
C GLU A 33 5.22 -5.59 -27.14
N PRO A 34 4.71 -6.54 -26.33
CA PRO A 34 5.48 -7.70 -25.87
C PRO A 34 5.97 -8.63 -27.00
N SER A 35 5.28 -8.63 -28.15
CA SER A 35 5.58 -9.49 -29.30
C SER A 35 6.54 -8.85 -30.31
N GLN A 36 6.88 -7.57 -30.15
CA GLN A 36 7.67 -6.80 -31.11
C GLN A 36 8.73 -5.97 -30.38
N LEU A 37 9.82 -6.62 -29.97
CA LEU A 37 10.93 -5.94 -29.31
C LEU A 37 11.93 -5.39 -30.33
N ALA A 38 12.28 -4.12 -30.22
CA ALA A 38 13.31 -3.48 -31.03
C ALA A 38 14.68 -3.55 -30.33
N ALA A 39 15.75 -3.78 -31.08
CA ALA A 39 17.11 -3.73 -30.52
C ALA A 39 17.39 -2.34 -29.89
N GLY A 40 18.02 -2.32 -28.72
CA GLY A 40 18.27 -1.12 -27.93
C GLY A 40 17.07 -0.66 -27.08
N GLN A 41 15.90 -1.29 -27.22
CA GLN A 41 14.73 -0.96 -26.39
C GLN A 41 15.01 -1.29 -24.93
N ARG A 42 14.56 -0.40 -24.03
CA ARG A 42 14.73 -0.56 -22.58
C ARG A 42 13.66 -1.48 -22.01
N ILE A 43 14.07 -2.48 -21.24
CA ILE A 43 13.18 -3.40 -20.50
C ILE A 43 13.46 -3.29 -19.01
N ARG A 44 12.40 -3.08 -18.23
CA ARG A 44 12.44 -3.08 -16.77
C ARG A 44 12.26 -4.51 -16.24
N ILE A 45 13.27 -5.02 -15.54
CA ILE A 45 13.23 -6.31 -14.84
C ILE A 45 12.85 -6.04 -13.37
N PRO A 46 11.68 -6.52 -12.90
CA PRO A 46 11.23 -6.31 -11.53
C PRO A 46 11.99 -7.21 -10.53
N GLY A 47 12.10 -6.78 -9.28
CA GLY A 47 12.78 -7.52 -8.21
C GLY A 47 14.30 -7.48 -8.27
N PHE A 48 14.87 -6.67 -9.16
CA PHE A 48 16.31 -6.47 -9.29
C PHE A 48 16.69 -4.99 -9.23
N ALA A 49 17.81 -4.70 -8.57
CA ALA A 49 18.49 -3.42 -8.63
C ALA A 49 19.81 -3.55 -9.42
N ALA A 50 20.29 -2.44 -10.00
CA ALA A 50 21.64 -2.37 -10.55
C ALA A 50 22.60 -1.86 -9.47
N GLN A 51 23.55 -2.69 -9.05
CA GLN A 51 24.61 -2.28 -8.15
C GLN A 51 25.82 -1.78 -8.95
N ASN A 52 26.32 -0.59 -8.64
CA ASN A 52 27.58 -0.12 -9.22
C ASN A 52 28.74 -0.94 -8.66
N TYR A 53 29.57 -1.48 -9.55
CA TYR A 53 30.77 -2.24 -9.22
C TYR A 53 31.95 -1.69 -10.00
N GLN A 54 33.04 -1.40 -9.29
CA GLN A 54 34.27 -0.93 -9.90
C GLN A 54 35.19 -2.13 -10.19
N ILE A 55 35.57 -2.29 -11.46
CA ILE A 55 36.46 -3.35 -11.93
C ILE A 55 37.80 -3.28 -11.20
N ARG A 56 38.24 -4.43 -10.67
CA ARG A 56 39.51 -4.63 -9.99
C ARG A 56 40.47 -5.41 -10.89
N ARG A 57 41.76 -5.38 -10.55
CA ARG A 57 42.79 -6.16 -11.26
C ARG A 57 42.42 -7.65 -11.22
N GLY A 58 42.38 -8.29 -12.38
CA GLY A 58 42.06 -9.71 -12.52
C GLY A 58 40.56 -10.01 -12.66
N ASP A 59 39.70 -8.99 -12.67
CA ASP A 59 38.28 -9.19 -12.95
C ASP A 59 38.01 -9.51 -14.42
N SER A 60 37.05 -10.40 -14.61
CA SER A 60 36.38 -10.65 -15.88
C SER A 60 34.87 -10.70 -15.64
N PHE A 61 34.06 -10.43 -16.66
CA PHE A 61 32.61 -10.55 -16.53
C PHE A 61 32.18 -11.95 -16.09
N TRP A 62 32.83 -12.99 -16.62
CA TRP A 62 32.58 -14.38 -16.22
C TRP A 62 32.90 -14.60 -14.73
N GLY A 63 34.05 -14.14 -14.25
CA GLY A 63 34.45 -14.29 -12.85
C GLY A 63 33.54 -13.51 -11.90
N ILE A 64 33.10 -12.31 -12.29
CA ILE A 64 32.13 -11.52 -11.51
C ILE A 64 30.77 -12.24 -11.47
N ALA A 65 30.27 -12.70 -12.61
CA ALA A 65 29.00 -13.40 -12.71
C ALA A 65 28.99 -14.67 -11.85
N GLN A 66 30.04 -15.49 -11.93
CA GLN A 66 30.19 -16.70 -11.13
C GLN A 66 30.19 -16.40 -9.62
N ARG A 67 31.00 -15.43 -9.17
CA ARG A 67 31.07 -15.04 -7.74
C ARG A 67 29.75 -14.48 -7.21
N ARG A 68 28.92 -13.92 -8.08
CA ARG A 68 27.62 -13.33 -7.72
C ARG A 68 26.45 -14.28 -7.95
N ASN A 69 26.71 -15.51 -8.38
CA ASN A 69 25.69 -16.48 -8.77
C ASN A 69 24.71 -15.90 -9.83
N LEU A 70 25.26 -15.21 -10.82
CA LEU A 70 24.53 -14.61 -11.93
C LEU A 70 24.89 -15.33 -13.23
N SER A 71 23.94 -15.33 -14.18
CA SER A 71 24.28 -15.63 -15.57
C SER A 71 25.21 -14.55 -16.12
N LEU A 72 26.23 -14.96 -16.88
CA LEU A 72 27.07 -14.03 -17.65
C LEU A 72 26.22 -13.11 -18.52
N ASP A 73 25.16 -13.65 -19.10
CA ASP A 73 24.31 -12.89 -20.01
C ASP A 73 23.51 -11.80 -19.31
N ALA A 74 23.06 -12.05 -18.08
CA ALA A 74 22.40 -11.03 -17.25
C ALA A 74 23.33 -9.85 -16.95
N LEU A 75 24.63 -10.10 -16.82
CA LEU A 75 25.64 -9.05 -16.64
C LEU A 75 25.89 -8.27 -17.94
N LEU A 76 25.91 -8.94 -19.09
CA LEU A 76 26.05 -8.29 -20.40
C LEU A 76 24.85 -7.39 -20.71
N LEU A 77 23.62 -7.87 -20.49
CA LEU A 77 22.38 -7.12 -20.70
C LEU A 77 22.28 -5.85 -19.84
N ALA A 78 22.86 -5.86 -18.63
CA ALA A 78 22.94 -4.69 -17.77
C ALA A 78 24.02 -3.67 -18.20
N ASN A 79 24.93 -4.05 -19.10
CA ASN A 79 26.08 -3.26 -19.54
C ASN A 79 26.26 -3.27 -21.07
N PRO A 80 25.26 -2.80 -21.85
CA PRO A 80 25.26 -2.94 -23.32
C PRO A 80 26.44 -2.25 -24.02
N ASN A 81 27.03 -1.23 -23.38
CA ASN A 81 28.10 -0.41 -23.95
C ASN A 81 29.50 -0.82 -23.48
N ILE A 82 29.62 -1.92 -22.72
CA ILE A 82 30.91 -2.38 -22.19
C ILE A 82 31.37 -3.61 -22.97
N ASN A 83 32.59 -3.55 -23.51
CA ASN A 83 33.23 -4.72 -24.11
C ASN A 83 33.83 -5.62 -23.01
N PRO A 84 33.29 -6.84 -22.78
CA PRO A 84 33.74 -7.72 -21.71
C PRO A 84 35.19 -8.21 -21.88
N ASN A 85 35.76 -8.12 -23.09
CA ASN A 85 37.13 -8.52 -23.40
C ASN A 85 38.16 -7.37 -23.25
N ARG A 86 37.71 -6.16 -22.92
CA ARG A 86 38.56 -4.95 -22.81
C ARG A 86 38.22 -4.14 -21.56
N LEU A 87 38.18 -4.80 -20.41
CA LEU A 87 37.90 -4.16 -19.13
C LEU A 87 39.10 -3.37 -18.63
N SER A 88 38.84 -2.16 -18.12
CA SER A 88 39.87 -1.35 -17.46
C SER A 88 39.68 -1.37 -15.95
N VAL A 89 40.79 -1.49 -15.20
CA VAL A 89 40.74 -1.33 -13.74
C VAL A 89 40.22 0.07 -13.42
N GLY A 90 39.26 0.14 -12.49
CA GLY A 90 38.58 1.39 -12.14
C GLY A 90 37.31 1.67 -12.95
N GLN A 91 37.04 0.91 -14.02
CA GLN A 91 35.81 1.04 -14.81
C GLN A 91 34.58 0.65 -13.98
N ASN A 92 33.51 1.44 -14.06
CA ASN A 92 32.24 1.12 -13.40
C ASN A 92 31.36 0.27 -14.30
N ILE A 93 30.86 -0.83 -13.76
CA ILE A 93 29.84 -1.69 -14.37
C ILE A 93 28.61 -1.78 -13.46
N ARG A 94 27.47 -2.16 -14.03
CA ARG A 94 26.22 -2.45 -13.34
C ARG A 94 26.09 -3.95 -13.11
N VAL A 95 26.05 -4.38 -11.87
CA VAL A 95 25.87 -5.78 -11.50
C VAL A 95 24.42 -5.98 -11.04
N PRO A 96 23.64 -6.86 -11.69
CA PRO A 96 22.30 -7.21 -11.22
C PRO A 96 22.32 -7.71 -9.77
N LEU A 97 21.42 -7.18 -8.94
CA LEU A 97 21.23 -7.60 -7.55
C LEU A 97 19.76 -7.92 -7.33
N ARG A 98 19.46 -9.20 -7.07
CA ARG A 98 18.12 -9.66 -6.73
C ARG A 98 17.74 -9.16 -5.33
N ILE A 99 16.55 -8.58 -5.21
CA ILE A 99 16.02 -8.08 -3.94
C ILE A 99 15.26 -9.19 -3.23
N THR A 100 15.82 -9.65 -2.11
CA THR A 100 15.28 -10.74 -1.27
C THR A 100 14.98 -10.30 0.16
N TRP A 101 15.04 -9.00 0.44
CA TRP A 101 14.79 -8.40 1.76
C TRP A 101 13.72 -7.30 1.66
N ARG A 102 13.07 -7.00 2.79
CA ARG A 102 12.11 -5.90 2.88
C ARG A 102 12.79 -4.56 2.66
N LEU A 103 12.25 -3.77 1.74
CA LEU A 103 12.62 -2.38 1.50
C LEU A 103 11.92 -1.47 2.53
N VAL A 104 10.64 -1.76 2.82
CA VAL A 104 9.84 -1.11 3.87
C VAL A 104 10.30 -1.59 5.23
N GLN A 105 10.51 -0.64 6.14
CA GLN A 105 10.77 -0.91 7.56
C GLN A 105 9.58 -0.32 8.31
N GLY A 106 8.60 -1.16 8.68
CA GLY A 106 7.33 -0.68 9.23
C GLY A 106 7.37 -0.39 10.74
N LYS A 107 8.18 -1.14 11.50
CA LYS A 107 8.29 -1.03 12.97
C LYS A 107 9.15 0.17 13.40
N GLN A 108 8.71 1.37 13.06
CA GLN A 108 9.34 2.63 13.42
C GLN A 108 8.33 3.77 13.29
N HIS A 109 8.74 4.98 13.67
CA HIS A 109 8.00 6.19 13.34
C HIS A 109 7.80 6.28 11.82
N TYR A 110 6.54 6.39 11.39
CA TYR A 110 6.13 6.23 9.98
C TYR A 110 5.15 7.33 9.57
N ASP A 111 5.70 8.46 9.14
CA ASP A 111 4.94 9.62 8.68
C ASP A 111 4.63 9.58 7.17
N PHE A 112 3.96 10.63 6.67
CA PHE A 112 3.64 10.79 5.25
C PHE A 112 4.88 10.77 4.35
N SER A 113 5.94 11.50 4.72
CA SER A 113 7.19 11.56 3.93
C SER A 113 7.83 10.20 3.80
N ARG A 114 7.85 9.42 4.89
CA ARG A 114 8.35 8.05 4.88
C ARG A 114 7.52 7.14 3.98
N MET A 115 6.19 7.21 4.08
CA MET A 115 5.28 6.45 3.24
C MET A 115 5.52 6.72 1.74
N ILE A 116 5.61 8.00 1.34
CA ILE A 116 5.86 8.38 -0.06
C ILE A 116 7.22 7.86 -0.56
N ASN A 117 8.26 7.99 0.26
CA ASN A 117 9.59 7.46 -0.07
C ASN A 117 9.57 5.93 -0.25
N ASP A 118 8.86 5.21 0.62
CA ASP A 118 8.74 3.76 0.53
C ASP A 118 7.89 3.32 -0.68
N VAL A 119 6.79 4.01 -1.01
CA VAL A 119 6.03 3.79 -2.26
C VAL A 119 6.93 3.98 -3.48
N ALA A 120 7.73 5.05 -3.52
CA ALA A 120 8.65 5.32 -4.62
C ALA A 120 9.74 4.23 -4.75
N ARG A 121 10.30 3.79 -3.62
CA ARG A 121 11.31 2.70 -3.57
C ARG A 121 10.72 1.37 -4.06
N LEU A 122 9.52 1.02 -3.59
CA LEU A 122 8.81 -0.18 -4.04
C LEU A 122 8.53 -0.12 -5.55
N HIS A 123 7.97 0.99 -6.06
CA HIS A 123 7.69 1.14 -7.49
C HIS A 123 8.95 1.06 -8.37
N ASN A 124 10.08 1.61 -7.92
CA ASN A 124 11.34 1.52 -8.65
C ASN A 124 11.86 0.06 -8.75
N VAL A 125 11.72 -0.72 -7.68
CA VAL A 125 12.15 -2.13 -7.66
C VAL A 125 11.12 -3.05 -8.33
N TYR A 126 9.83 -2.72 -8.24
CA TYR A 126 8.72 -3.52 -8.71
C TYR A 126 7.83 -2.71 -9.68
N PRO A 127 8.28 -2.46 -10.93
CA PRO A 127 7.56 -1.59 -11.86
C PRO A 127 6.22 -2.14 -12.36
N PHE A 128 5.89 -3.40 -12.01
CA PHE A 128 4.55 -3.94 -12.22
C PHE A 128 3.49 -3.30 -11.31
N LEU A 129 3.90 -2.67 -10.20
CA LEU A 129 3.05 -1.80 -9.40
C LEU A 129 2.62 -0.60 -10.25
N ARG A 130 1.37 -0.15 -10.11
CA ARG A 130 0.94 1.14 -10.65
C ARG A 130 0.64 2.07 -9.49
N VAL A 131 1.20 3.27 -9.53
CA VAL A 131 0.92 4.31 -8.52
C VAL A 131 0.15 5.42 -9.21
N THR A 132 -1.06 5.68 -8.74
CA THR A 132 -1.89 6.81 -9.19
C THR A 132 -2.18 7.75 -8.03
N ASN A 133 -2.90 8.84 -8.27
CA ASN A 133 -3.33 9.76 -7.23
C ASN A 133 -4.85 9.67 -7.08
N ALA A 134 -5.34 9.35 -5.90
CA ALA A 134 -6.77 9.31 -5.59
C ALA A 134 -7.31 10.73 -5.37
N GLY A 135 -6.50 11.62 -4.79
CA GLY A 135 -6.84 13.01 -4.54
C GLY A 135 -5.72 13.71 -3.76
N ASN A 136 -6.02 14.85 -3.16
CA ASN A 136 -5.10 15.56 -2.29
C ASN A 136 -5.82 15.93 -0.99
N SER A 137 -5.07 16.02 0.10
CA SER A 137 -5.56 16.48 1.39
C SER A 137 -5.81 17.99 1.41
N VAL A 138 -6.31 18.49 2.53
CA VAL A 138 -6.51 19.94 2.77
C VAL A 138 -5.23 20.74 2.56
N LEU A 139 -4.06 20.24 3.01
CA LEU A 139 -2.77 20.91 2.83
C LEU A 139 -2.13 20.63 1.46
N GLY A 140 -2.82 19.90 0.57
CA GLY A 140 -2.34 19.59 -0.78
C GLY A 140 -1.41 18.37 -0.84
N ASN A 141 -1.30 17.59 0.23
CA ASN A 141 -0.53 16.34 0.20
C ASN A 141 -1.28 15.29 -0.64
N ARG A 142 -0.58 14.68 -1.59
CA ARG A 142 -1.14 13.63 -2.44
C ARG A 142 -1.62 12.42 -1.62
N ILE A 143 -2.73 11.82 -2.04
CA ILE A 143 -3.26 10.57 -1.48
C ILE A 143 -3.01 9.47 -2.53
N PRO A 144 -1.90 8.72 -2.44
CA PRO A 144 -1.53 7.75 -3.46
C PRO A 144 -2.42 6.50 -3.40
N GLU A 145 -2.88 6.06 -4.58
CA GLU A 145 -3.41 4.70 -4.78
C GLU A 145 -2.28 3.84 -5.36
N VAL A 146 -1.94 2.73 -4.71
CA VAL A 146 -1.06 1.69 -5.24
C VAL A 146 -1.91 0.52 -5.73
N LEU A 147 -1.69 0.10 -6.98
CA LEU A 147 -2.37 -1.02 -7.61
C LEU A 147 -1.39 -2.17 -7.86
N ILE A 148 -1.80 -3.38 -7.54
CA ILE A 148 -1.06 -4.61 -7.84
C ILE A 148 -2.01 -5.72 -8.30
N GLY A 149 -1.56 -6.53 -9.25
CA GLY A 149 -2.38 -7.57 -9.89
C GLY A 149 -3.06 -7.11 -11.16
N ASN A 150 -3.61 -8.07 -11.90
CA ASN A 150 -4.25 -7.88 -13.19
C ASN A 150 -5.55 -8.67 -13.36
N GLY A 151 -6.08 -9.24 -12.27
CA GLY A 151 -7.31 -10.01 -12.31
C GLY A 151 -8.59 -9.19 -12.23
N GLY A 152 -9.71 -9.86 -12.50
CA GLY A 152 -11.04 -9.24 -12.54
C GLY A 152 -11.63 -8.90 -11.17
N LYS A 153 -11.26 -9.63 -10.11
CA LYS A 153 -11.76 -9.37 -8.75
C LYS A 153 -11.04 -8.16 -8.14
N ARG A 154 -11.74 -7.03 -8.01
CA ARG A 154 -11.16 -5.78 -7.50
C ARG A 154 -11.35 -5.70 -5.98
N VAL A 155 -10.26 -5.70 -5.24
CA VAL A 155 -10.26 -5.64 -3.76
C VAL A 155 -9.60 -4.33 -3.34
N HIS A 156 -10.13 -3.67 -2.32
CA HIS A 156 -9.58 -2.40 -1.84
C HIS A 156 -9.24 -2.43 -0.36
N TYR A 157 -8.01 -2.02 -0.02
CA TYR A 157 -7.52 -1.83 1.34
C TYR A 157 -7.14 -0.37 1.56
N ASN A 158 -7.53 0.21 2.69
CA ASN A 158 -7.07 1.54 3.08
C ASN A 158 -6.73 1.62 4.57
N ALA A 159 -5.94 2.62 4.94
CA ALA A 159 -5.42 2.79 6.29
C ALA A 159 -5.33 4.28 6.65
N SER A 160 -5.24 4.56 7.95
CA SER A 160 -5.09 5.90 8.52
C SER A 160 -6.16 6.89 8.03
N PHE A 161 -7.43 6.50 8.11
CA PHE A 161 -8.53 7.47 8.13
C PHE A 161 -8.40 8.37 9.37
N HIS A 162 -8.16 7.75 10.53
CA HIS A 162 -7.87 8.47 11.77
C HIS A 162 -6.35 8.66 11.94
N ALA A 163 -5.97 9.86 12.34
CA ALA A 163 -4.58 10.29 12.42
C ALA A 163 -3.75 9.56 13.49
N ASN A 164 -4.33 9.30 14.65
CA ASN A 164 -3.70 8.57 15.76
C ASN A 164 -3.68 7.04 15.57
N GLU A 165 -4.25 6.53 14.48
CA GLU A 165 -4.26 5.12 14.09
C GLU A 165 -3.21 4.84 13.00
N TRP A 166 -2.18 5.70 12.95
CA TRP A 166 -1.15 5.74 11.91
C TRP A 166 -0.40 4.42 11.73
N ILE A 167 -0.38 3.53 12.73
CA ILE A 167 0.28 2.21 12.68
C ILE A 167 -0.33 1.30 11.60
N THR A 168 -1.58 1.54 11.19
CA THR A 168 -2.23 0.80 10.10
C THR A 168 -1.51 0.98 8.75
N THR A 169 -0.94 2.16 8.49
CA THR A 169 -0.16 2.46 7.28
C THR A 169 1.09 1.57 7.13
N PRO A 170 2.04 1.53 8.09
CA PRO A 170 3.23 0.69 7.97
C PRO A 170 2.89 -0.81 7.97
N ILE A 171 1.80 -1.25 8.60
CA ILE A 171 1.31 -2.64 8.51
C ILE A 171 0.93 -2.98 7.07
N LEU A 172 0.11 -2.13 6.43
CA LEU A 172 -0.31 -2.29 5.05
C LEU A 172 0.87 -2.21 4.06
N MET A 173 1.80 -1.27 4.29
CA MET A 173 3.00 -1.12 3.47
C MET A 173 3.97 -2.30 3.62
N THR A 174 4.06 -2.91 4.80
CA THR A 174 4.86 -4.11 5.03
C THR A 174 4.27 -5.31 4.27
N PHE A 175 2.95 -5.47 4.30
CA PHE A 175 2.27 -6.49 3.50
C PHE A 175 2.53 -6.30 1.99
N LEU A 176 2.37 -5.08 1.47
CA LEU A 176 2.65 -4.78 0.07
C LEU A 176 4.09 -5.19 -0.33
N ASN A 177 5.07 -4.91 0.54
CA ASN A 177 6.45 -5.32 0.30
C ASN A 177 6.58 -6.85 0.27
N ASP A 178 6.01 -7.56 1.23
CA ASP A 178 6.11 -9.02 1.32
C ASP A 178 5.42 -9.69 0.14
N TYR A 179 4.28 -9.14 -0.30
CA TYR A 179 3.58 -9.60 -1.48
C TYR A 179 4.43 -9.42 -2.74
N CYS A 180 5.12 -8.28 -2.90
CA CYS A 180 6.06 -8.08 -4.00
C CYS A 180 7.26 -9.04 -3.95
N LEU A 181 7.84 -9.26 -2.75
CA LEU A 181 8.94 -10.18 -2.55
C LEU A 181 8.55 -11.61 -2.91
N SER A 182 7.38 -12.05 -2.46
CA SER A 182 6.82 -13.36 -2.77
C SER A 182 6.66 -13.55 -4.28
N LEU A 183 6.07 -12.58 -4.97
CA LEU A 183 5.88 -12.62 -6.43
C LEU A 183 7.19 -12.71 -7.21
N THR A 184 8.22 -11.94 -6.80
CA THR A 184 9.49 -11.93 -7.53
C THR A 184 10.42 -13.06 -7.15
N ASN A 185 10.30 -13.62 -5.94
CA ASN A 185 11.20 -14.67 -5.44
C ASN A 185 10.58 -16.07 -5.43
N GLY A 186 9.30 -16.22 -5.76
CA GLY A 186 8.59 -17.50 -5.79
C GLY A 186 8.38 -18.11 -4.40
N SER A 187 8.60 -17.35 -3.33
CA SER A 187 8.32 -17.79 -1.96
C SER A 187 6.83 -17.71 -1.67
N SER A 188 6.32 -18.60 -0.81
CA SER A 188 4.94 -18.52 -0.33
C SER A 188 4.81 -17.56 0.85
N ILE A 189 3.62 -17.00 1.07
CA ILE A 189 3.25 -16.31 2.32
C ILE A 189 2.26 -17.22 3.06
N ARG A 190 2.60 -17.67 4.28
CA ARG A 190 1.80 -18.64 5.05
C ARG A 190 1.42 -19.89 4.24
N GLY A 191 2.35 -20.41 3.44
CA GLY A 191 2.13 -21.56 2.57
C GLY A 191 1.33 -21.28 1.29
N LEU A 192 0.82 -20.06 1.10
CA LEU A 192 0.08 -19.66 -0.10
C LEU A 192 1.01 -19.15 -1.19
N SER A 193 0.84 -19.66 -2.41
CA SER A 193 1.44 -19.07 -3.61
C SER A 193 0.71 -17.78 -3.98
N THR A 194 1.45 -16.71 -4.23
CA THR A 194 0.91 -15.38 -4.52
C THR A 194 0.64 -15.12 -6.00
N SER A 195 1.25 -15.91 -6.89
CA SER A 195 1.07 -15.74 -8.34
C SER A 195 -0.39 -15.94 -8.79
N PRO A 196 -1.15 -16.94 -8.30
CA PRO A 196 -2.58 -17.04 -8.60
C PRO A 196 -3.37 -15.82 -8.11
N LEU A 197 -3.05 -15.31 -6.92
CA LEU A 197 -3.72 -14.12 -6.37
C LEU A 197 -3.50 -12.90 -7.27
N TYR A 198 -2.28 -12.71 -7.80
CA TYR A 198 -1.97 -11.62 -8.71
C TYR A 198 -2.80 -11.68 -10.00
N GLN A 199 -3.04 -12.88 -10.51
CA GLN A 199 -3.79 -13.11 -11.75
C GLN A 199 -5.31 -13.04 -11.57
N GLN A 200 -5.80 -13.35 -10.37
CA GLN A 200 -7.23 -13.38 -10.06
C GLN A 200 -7.74 -12.05 -9.51
N THR A 201 -6.86 -11.25 -8.91
CA THR A 201 -7.22 -9.99 -8.24
C THR A 201 -6.53 -8.77 -8.85
N LEU A 202 -7.22 -7.65 -8.74
CA LEU A 202 -6.61 -6.32 -8.76
C LEU A 202 -6.77 -5.74 -7.35
N LEU A 203 -5.69 -5.71 -6.60
CA LEU A 203 -5.65 -5.09 -5.28
C LEU A 203 -5.34 -3.60 -5.42
N SER A 204 -6.22 -2.76 -4.88
CA SER A 204 -6.07 -1.32 -4.70
C SER A 204 -5.74 -1.02 -3.25
N LEU A 205 -4.68 -0.26 -2.99
CA LEU A 205 -4.26 0.16 -1.67
C LEU A 205 -4.21 1.69 -1.59
N VAL A 206 -4.83 2.29 -0.58
CA VAL A 206 -4.56 3.68 -0.17
C VAL A 206 -3.89 3.63 1.21
N PRO A 207 -2.54 3.70 1.28
CA PRO A 207 -1.82 3.46 2.53
C PRO A 207 -2.13 4.47 3.64
N MET A 208 -2.48 5.70 3.29
CA MET A 208 -2.75 6.77 4.25
C MET A 208 -3.79 7.72 3.65
N VAL A 209 -5.00 7.67 4.19
CA VAL A 209 -6.10 8.57 3.76
C VAL A 209 -5.93 9.97 4.33
N ASN A 210 -5.44 10.09 5.56
CA ASN A 210 -5.29 11.35 6.30
C ASN A 210 -3.82 11.77 6.47
N PRO A 211 -3.11 12.16 5.39
CA PRO A 211 -1.69 12.50 5.50
C PRO A 211 -1.43 13.71 6.42
N ASP A 212 -2.32 14.71 6.40
CA ASP A 212 -2.14 15.93 7.19
C ASP A 212 -2.31 15.66 8.69
N GLY A 213 -3.35 14.91 9.06
CA GLY A 213 -3.59 14.53 10.45
C GLY A 213 -2.50 13.61 10.98
N VAL A 214 -2.07 12.60 10.21
CA VAL A 214 -0.95 11.73 10.63
C VAL A 214 0.32 12.55 10.82
N SER A 215 0.65 13.46 9.90
CA SER A 215 1.79 14.36 10.08
C SER A 215 1.65 15.25 11.33
N LEU A 216 0.45 15.72 11.65
CA LEU A 216 0.19 16.47 12.89
C LEU A 216 0.49 15.64 14.14
N VAL A 217 -0.01 14.40 14.21
CA VAL A 217 0.24 13.48 15.33
C VAL A 217 1.73 13.17 15.47
N MET A 218 2.41 12.95 14.34
CA MET A 218 3.76 12.41 14.29
C MET A 218 4.86 13.46 14.41
N ASN A 219 4.64 14.64 13.84
CA ASN A 219 5.66 15.68 13.69
C ASN A 219 5.27 16.98 14.43
N GLY A 220 4.05 17.08 14.94
CA GLY A 220 3.51 18.31 15.51
C GLY A 220 2.91 19.25 14.43
N PRO A 221 2.57 20.49 14.82
CA PRO A 221 1.82 21.38 13.95
C PRO A 221 2.65 21.85 12.74
N PRO A 222 2.01 22.15 11.60
CA PRO A 222 2.71 22.65 10.41
C PRO A 222 3.53 23.91 10.68
N GLU A 223 4.59 24.14 9.92
CA GLU A 223 5.39 25.38 10.04
C GLU A 223 4.59 26.64 9.68
N ASN A 224 3.61 26.52 8.78
CA ASN A 224 2.71 27.60 8.40
C ASN A 224 1.94 28.13 9.63
N GLU A 225 2.12 29.42 9.94
CA GLU A 225 1.58 30.00 11.17
C GLU A 225 0.06 29.95 11.28
N THR A 226 -0.65 30.11 10.16
CA THR A 226 -2.11 30.05 10.11
C THR A 226 -2.60 28.66 10.53
N TRP A 227 -2.04 27.61 9.93
CA TRP A 227 -2.41 26.23 10.26
C TRP A 227 -1.95 25.84 11.66
N ARG A 228 -0.73 26.23 12.07
CA ARG A 228 -0.21 25.99 13.42
C ARG A 228 -1.15 26.54 14.49
N ASN A 229 -1.52 27.81 14.38
CA ASN A 229 -2.39 28.45 15.35
C ASN A 229 -3.78 27.82 15.35
N ARG A 230 -4.29 27.48 14.16
CA ARG A 230 -5.61 26.85 14.01
C ARG A 230 -5.68 25.48 14.70
N VAL A 231 -4.72 24.59 14.49
CA VAL A 231 -4.77 23.25 15.10
C VAL A 231 -4.56 23.31 16.61
N ILE A 232 -3.76 24.25 17.12
CA ILE A 232 -3.62 24.48 18.57
C ILE A 232 -4.95 24.99 19.15
N GLU A 233 -5.63 25.92 18.48
CA GLU A 233 -6.95 26.41 18.89
C GLU A 233 -7.97 25.28 18.93
N LEU A 234 -8.06 24.48 17.87
CA LEU A 234 -8.94 23.30 17.81
C LEU A 234 -8.59 22.27 18.90
N ASN A 235 -7.32 22.18 19.27
CA ASN A 235 -6.83 21.35 20.37
C ASN A 235 -6.87 22.05 21.75
N ARG A 236 -7.68 23.11 21.90
CA ARG A 236 -7.92 23.83 23.16
C ARG A 236 -6.63 24.37 23.81
N GLY A 237 -5.69 24.82 22.99
CA GLY A 237 -4.39 25.34 23.42
C GLY A 237 -3.33 24.27 23.68
N SER A 238 -3.66 22.97 23.58
CA SER A 238 -2.69 21.89 23.74
C SER A 238 -1.79 21.77 22.51
N THR A 239 -0.50 21.57 22.76
CA THR A 239 0.50 21.22 21.74
C THR A 239 0.79 19.72 21.66
N ASP A 240 0.15 18.93 22.53
CA ASP A 240 0.14 17.47 22.43
C ASP A 240 -1.00 17.02 21.50
N PHE A 241 -0.60 16.50 20.34
CA PHE A 241 -1.51 16.02 19.29
C PHE A 241 -1.62 14.49 19.26
N SER A 242 -1.03 13.76 20.21
CA SER A 242 -1.03 12.29 20.20
C SER A 242 -2.44 11.69 20.14
N GLY A 243 -3.43 12.34 20.75
CA GLY A 243 -4.84 11.95 20.73
C GLY A 243 -5.66 12.41 19.51
N TRP A 244 -5.06 13.15 18.57
CA TRP A 244 -5.74 13.73 17.41
C TRP A 244 -6.18 12.64 16.44
N LYS A 245 -7.49 12.56 16.16
CA LYS A 245 -8.14 11.56 15.30
C LYS A 245 -8.48 12.15 13.93
N ALA A 246 -8.98 13.39 13.92
CA ALA A 246 -9.53 14.08 12.75
C ALA A 246 -8.49 14.41 11.65
N ASN A 247 -8.96 14.95 10.52
CA ASN A 247 -8.09 15.64 9.55
C ASN A 247 -7.57 16.98 10.11
N ILE A 248 -6.79 17.73 9.31
CA ILE A 248 -6.20 19.01 9.76
C ILE A 248 -7.24 20.10 10.05
N ARG A 249 -8.45 20.00 9.50
CA ARG A 249 -9.56 20.94 9.78
C ARG A 249 -10.35 20.55 11.03
N GLY A 250 -10.02 19.42 11.66
CA GLY A 250 -10.73 18.91 12.82
C GLY A 250 -12.05 18.22 12.46
N VAL A 251 -12.13 17.61 11.27
CA VAL A 251 -13.25 16.78 10.83
C VAL A 251 -12.87 15.31 10.84
N ASP A 252 -13.73 14.47 11.39
CA ASP A 252 -13.57 13.02 11.35
C ASP A 252 -13.85 12.47 9.95
N LEU A 253 -12.82 11.94 9.29
CA LEU A 253 -12.94 11.47 7.91
C LEU A 253 -13.76 10.20 7.78
N ASN A 254 -13.89 9.40 8.83
CA ASN A 254 -14.74 8.20 8.79
C ASN A 254 -16.19 8.50 9.19
N ASP A 255 -16.54 9.77 9.44
CA ASP A 255 -17.93 10.22 9.63
C ASP A 255 -18.40 11.11 8.46
N GLN A 256 -17.75 11.00 7.30
CA GLN A 256 -18.00 11.87 6.15
C GLN A 256 -18.84 11.22 5.05
N PHE A 257 -19.16 9.92 5.13
CA PHE A 257 -19.86 9.24 4.05
C PHE A 257 -21.38 9.30 4.22
N PRO A 258 -22.17 9.36 3.12
CA PRO A 258 -23.62 9.57 3.17
C PRO A 258 -24.38 8.27 3.51
N ALA A 259 -24.11 7.71 4.68
CA ALA A 259 -24.79 6.54 5.24
C ALA A 259 -25.40 6.90 6.58
N ARG A 260 -26.64 7.38 6.59
CA ARG A 260 -27.31 7.92 7.80
C ARG A 260 -26.51 9.03 8.49
N TRP A 261 -25.84 9.87 7.72
CA TRP A 261 -24.96 10.92 8.23
C TRP A 261 -25.65 11.90 9.19
N GLU A 262 -26.94 12.18 8.98
CA GLU A 262 -27.75 13.03 9.83
C GLU A 262 -27.92 12.45 11.25
N LEU A 263 -27.93 11.11 11.38
CA LEU A 263 -27.96 10.44 12.68
C LEU A 263 -26.60 10.55 13.38
N GLU A 264 -25.50 10.39 12.64
CA GLU A 264 -24.15 10.57 13.17
C GLU A 264 -23.95 12.02 13.63
N LYS A 265 -24.41 13.01 12.84
CA LYS A 265 -24.36 14.44 13.21
C LYS A 265 -25.13 14.73 14.50
N ALA A 266 -26.28 14.10 14.72
CA ALA A 266 -27.13 14.39 15.87
C ALA A 266 -26.53 13.97 17.21
N ARG A 267 -25.59 13.02 17.21
CA ARG A 267 -24.96 12.47 18.42
C ARG A 267 -23.53 12.92 18.68
N ASN A 268 -22.91 13.56 17.70
CA ASN A 268 -21.50 13.98 17.74
C ASN A 268 -21.34 15.49 17.99
N PRO A 269 -20.11 15.96 18.30
CA PRO A 269 -19.82 17.38 18.45
C PRO A 269 -20.33 18.22 17.29
N SER A 270 -20.78 19.45 17.57
CA SER A 270 -21.28 20.38 16.55
C SER A 270 -20.22 21.33 16.00
N GLN A 271 -18.97 21.21 16.46
CA GLN A 271 -17.86 22.09 16.09
C GLN A 271 -16.60 21.26 15.78
N PRO A 272 -15.75 21.72 14.85
CA PRO A 272 -14.48 21.06 14.56
C PRO A 272 -13.59 20.92 15.79
N GLY A 273 -12.80 19.84 15.84
CA GLY A 273 -11.94 19.54 16.96
C GLY A 273 -11.07 18.32 16.73
N PRO A 274 -10.38 17.84 17.77
CA PRO A 274 -9.44 16.73 17.63
C PRO A 274 -10.11 15.41 17.24
N ARG A 275 -11.43 15.24 17.47
CA ARG A 275 -12.15 13.98 17.29
C ARG A 275 -13.63 14.20 17.00
N ASP A 276 -14.22 13.26 16.29
CA ASP A 276 -15.66 12.95 16.19
C ASP A 276 -16.57 14.05 15.60
N TYR A 277 -16.04 15.22 15.21
CA TYR A 277 -16.83 16.21 14.47
C TYR A 277 -17.07 15.73 13.03
N VAL A 278 -18.33 15.55 12.67
CA VAL A 278 -18.72 14.88 11.42
C VAL A 278 -18.68 15.76 10.16
N GLY A 279 -18.37 17.05 10.30
CA GLY A 279 -18.39 18.03 9.20
C GLY A 279 -19.73 18.77 9.04
N GLU A 280 -19.78 19.72 8.09
CA GLU A 280 -20.99 20.53 7.86
C GLU A 280 -22.06 19.78 7.07
N HIS A 281 -21.63 18.93 6.13
CA HIS A 281 -22.42 18.02 5.30
C HIS A 281 -21.56 16.80 4.92
N PRO A 282 -22.15 15.69 4.43
CA PRO A 282 -21.37 14.56 3.93
C PRO A 282 -20.41 14.99 2.82
N LEU A 283 -19.25 14.33 2.75
CA LEU A 283 -18.21 14.54 1.74
C LEU A 283 -17.83 16.02 1.59
N SER A 284 -17.63 16.72 2.71
CA SER A 284 -17.09 18.09 2.72
C SER A 284 -15.56 18.10 2.63
N GLU A 285 -14.92 17.06 3.14
CA GLU A 285 -13.47 16.97 3.21
C GLU A 285 -12.85 16.35 1.95
N PRO A 286 -11.76 16.94 1.41
CA PRO A 286 -11.16 16.48 0.16
C PRO A 286 -10.60 15.06 0.26
N GLU A 287 -10.16 14.62 1.44
CA GLU A 287 -9.72 13.23 1.66
C GLU A 287 -10.89 12.24 1.52
N ALA A 288 -12.04 12.56 2.11
CA ALA A 288 -13.25 11.72 2.01
C ALA A 288 -13.80 11.71 0.58
N ILE A 289 -13.82 12.86 -0.10
CA ILE A 289 -14.19 12.97 -1.52
C ILE A 289 -13.28 12.08 -2.38
N ALA A 290 -11.96 12.11 -2.16
CA ALA A 290 -11.00 11.30 -2.90
C ALA A 290 -11.31 9.80 -2.77
N MET A 291 -11.64 9.32 -1.56
CA MET A 291 -12.02 7.93 -1.33
C MET A 291 -13.37 7.58 -1.97
N ALA A 292 -14.36 8.47 -1.89
CA ALA A 292 -15.65 8.26 -2.52
C ALA A 292 -15.54 8.16 -4.06
N ASP A 293 -14.78 9.06 -4.67
CA ASP A 293 -14.55 9.06 -6.12
C ASP A 293 -13.74 7.84 -6.57
N LEU A 294 -12.74 7.43 -5.78
CA LEU A 294 -11.99 6.22 -6.04
C LEU A 294 -12.90 4.99 -6.04
N THR A 295 -13.78 4.88 -5.04
CA THR A 295 -14.75 3.77 -4.90
C THR A 295 -15.68 3.68 -6.11
N ARG A 296 -16.27 4.80 -6.51
CA ARG A 296 -17.13 4.89 -7.70
C ARG A 296 -16.38 4.50 -8.98
N LYS A 297 -15.15 4.99 -9.13
CA LYS A 297 -14.32 4.73 -10.32
C LYS A 297 -13.88 3.27 -10.45
N ARG A 298 -13.61 2.60 -9.34
CA ARG A 298 -12.97 1.28 -9.34
C ARG A 298 -13.95 0.12 -9.29
N ASP A 299 -15.20 0.32 -8.84
CA ASP A 299 -16.20 -0.74 -8.75
C ASP A 299 -15.67 -1.98 -7.99
N PHE A 300 -15.33 -1.77 -6.72
CA PHE A 300 -14.71 -2.81 -5.90
C PHE A 300 -15.69 -3.96 -5.61
N ALA A 301 -15.20 -5.20 -5.66
CA ALA A 301 -15.92 -6.37 -5.21
C ALA A 301 -16.05 -6.39 -3.68
N ARG A 302 -15.07 -5.81 -2.96
CA ARG A 302 -15.11 -5.60 -1.51
C ARG A 302 -14.11 -4.55 -1.05
N VAL A 303 -14.36 -3.99 0.14
CA VAL A 303 -13.49 -3.00 0.78
C VAL A 303 -13.15 -3.40 2.22
N LEU A 304 -11.90 -3.18 2.64
CA LEU A 304 -11.46 -3.32 4.02
C LEU A 304 -10.79 -2.00 4.44
N ALA A 305 -11.39 -1.33 5.43
CA ALA A 305 -10.83 -0.15 6.06
C ALA A 305 -10.14 -0.54 7.37
N PHE A 306 -8.83 -0.31 7.45
CA PHE A 306 -8.02 -0.67 8.62
C PHE A 306 -7.92 0.51 9.58
N HIS A 307 -8.29 0.24 10.82
CA HIS A 307 -8.35 1.16 11.94
C HIS A 307 -7.64 0.55 13.15
N THR A 308 -7.57 1.27 14.26
CA THR A 308 -7.24 0.70 15.57
C THR A 308 -8.20 1.27 16.62
N GLN A 309 -8.69 0.52 17.60
CA GLN A 309 -8.18 -0.75 18.12
C GLN A 309 -9.33 -1.62 18.65
N GLY A 310 -9.05 -2.89 18.88
CA GLY A 310 -9.92 -3.79 19.64
C GLY A 310 -9.85 -5.24 19.21
N GLU A 311 -9.06 -5.57 18.18
CA GLU A 311 -9.02 -6.92 17.58
C GLU A 311 -10.43 -7.35 17.12
N VAL A 312 -11.15 -6.42 16.48
CA VAL A 312 -12.55 -6.59 16.05
C VAL A 312 -12.69 -6.35 14.54
N ILE A 313 -13.61 -7.08 13.90
CA ILE A 313 -14.00 -6.87 12.51
C ILE A 313 -15.48 -6.53 12.44
N TYR A 314 -15.80 -5.27 12.14
CA TYR A 314 -17.19 -4.85 11.88
C TYR A 314 -17.55 -5.07 10.42
N TRP A 315 -18.72 -5.68 10.15
CA TRP A 315 -19.04 -6.16 8.80
C TRP A 315 -20.49 -5.99 8.33
N GLY A 316 -21.43 -5.60 9.20
CA GLY A 316 -22.83 -5.36 8.85
C GLY A 316 -23.21 -3.88 8.88
N PHE A 317 -24.30 -3.52 8.21
CA PHE A 317 -24.91 -2.19 8.28
C PHE A 317 -26.41 -2.29 7.92
N GLU A 318 -27.31 -2.01 8.87
CA GLU A 318 -28.78 -2.05 8.66
C GLU A 318 -29.33 -3.33 7.96
N ASN A 319 -28.65 -4.48 8.08
CA ASN A 319 -28.95 -5.72 7.35
C ASN A 319 -28.89 -5.59 5.82
N LEU A 320 -28.04 -4.67 5.36
CA LEU A 320 -27.83 -4.36 3.95
C LEU A 320 -26.61 -5.09 3.37
N GLU A 321 -25.78 -5.68 4.23
CA GLU A 321 -24.66 -6.52 3.84
C GLU A 321 -25.13 -7.80 3.13
N PRO A 322 -24.44 -8.24 2.06
CA PRO A 322 -24.81 -9.48 1.38
C PRO A 322 -24.46 -10.71 2.24
N PRO A 323 -25.13 -11.87 2.05
CA PRO A 323 -24.86 -13.08 2.81
C PRO A 323 -23.41 -13.57 2.75
N GLU A 324 -22.71 -13.31 1.63
CA GLU A 324 -21.30 -13.67 1.48
C GLU A 324 -20.36 -12.95 2.46
N SER A 325 -20.77 -11.80 3.02
CA SER A 325 -20.00 -11.08 4.03
C SER A 325 -19.75 -11.92 5.29
N GLU A 326 -20.72 -12.75 5.67
CA GLU A 326 -20.58 -13.63 6.85
C GLU A 326 -19.55 -14.75 6.61
N ILE A 327 -19.51 -15.30 5.39
CA ILE A 327 -18.51 -16.30 5.00
C ILE A 327 -17.11 -15.67 5.06
N LEU A 328 -16.96 -14.46 4.54
CA LEU A 328 -15.70 -13.72 4.52
C LEU A 328 -15.22 -13.36 5.92
N VAL A 329 -16.09 -12.79 6.76
CA VAL A 329 -15.69 -12.36 8.10
C VAL A 329 -15.31 -13.53 8.99
N ASN A 330 -15.98 -14.68 8.85
CA ASN A 330 -15.64 -15.88 9.59
C ASN A 330 -14.27 -16.41 9.18
N GLU A 331 -13.91 -16.31 7.89
CA GLU A 331 -12.56 -16.64 7.45
C GLU A 331 -11.52 -15.66 7.99
N PHE A 332 -11.82 -14.36 7.98
CA PHE A 332 -10.95 -13.34 8.55
C PHE A 332 -10.71 -13.56 10.05
N ALA A 333 -11.77 -13.86 10.81
CA ALA A 333 -11.69 -14.21 12.22
C ALA A 333 -10.83 -15.47 12.43
N ARG A 334 -11.02 -16.52 11.61
CA ARG A 334 -10.25 -17.76 11.70
C ARG A 334 -8.74 -17.56 11.50
N VAL A 335 -8.34 -16.68 10.58
CA VAL A 335 -6.91 -16.49 10.23
C VAL A 335 -6.19 -15.43 11.07
N SER A 336 -6.93 -14.58 11.78
CA SER A 336 -6.39 -13.49 12.61
C SER A 336 -6.63 -13.66 14.10
N GLY A 337 -7.68 -14.36 14.51
CA GLY A 337 -8.19 -14.38 15.89
C GLY A 337 -9.16 -13.24 16.20
N TYR A 338 -9.40 -12.29 15.28
CA TYR A 338 -10.21 -11.11 15.56
C TYR A 338 -11.70 -11.45 15.64
N GLN A 339 -12.39 -10.75 16.54
CA GLN A 339 -13.80 -11.00 16.80
C GLN A 339 -14.68 -10.38 15.71
N PRO A 340 -15.49 -11.17 14.98
CA PRO A 340 -16.46 -10.61 14.03
C PRO A 340 -17.64 -10.00 14.80
N VAL A 341 -17.98 -8.75 14.50
CA VAL A 341 -19.12 -8.04 15.08
C VAL A 341 -20.02 -7.53 13.96
N LYS A 342 -21.25 -8.05 13.90
CA LYS A 342 -22.17 -7.72 12.81
C LYS A 342 -22.72 -6.31 12.93
N THR A 343 -23.18 -5.94 14.12
CA THR A 343 -23.91 -4.70 14.36
C THR A 343 -23.20 -3.87 15.43
N ILE A 344 -23.02 -2.60 15.12
CA ILE A 344 -22.61 -1.55 16.04
C ILE A 344 -23.47 -0.33 15.74
N GLU A 345 -23.80 0.45 16.76
CA GLU A 345 -24.47 1.73 16.55
C GLU A 345 -23.43 2.76 16.08
N SER A 346 -23.15 2.75 14.78
CA SER A 346 -22.25 3.68 14.08
C SER A 346 -22.79 3.91 12.68
N TYR A 347 -22.69 5.16 12.21
CA TYR A 347 -23.15 5.59 10.90
C TYR A 347 -22.04 6.40 10.22
N ALA A 348 -22.29 6.79 8.96
CA ALA A 348 -21.40 7.61 8.13
C ALA A 348 -20.00 7.03 7.83
N GLY A 349 -19.72 5.81 8.28
CA GLY A 349 -18.50 5.06 7.99
C GLY A 349 -18.31 4.78 6.51
N TYR A 350 -17.05 4.70 6.07
CA TYR A 350 -16.73 4.25 4.71
C TYR A 350 -17.32 2.87 4.41
N LYS A 351 -17.22 1.94 5.39
CA LYS A 351 -17.85 0.61 5.34
C LYS A 351 -19.36 0.71 5.15
N ASP A 352 -20.01 1.54 5.96
CA ASP A 352 -21.48 1.67 6.00
C ASP A 352 -22.00 2.13 4.64
N TRP A 353 -21.38 3.18 4.11
CA TRP A 353 -21.70 3.72 2.80
C TRP A 353 -21.47 2.72 1.68
N PHE A 354 -20.36 1.97 1.72
CA PHE A 354 -20.10 0.94 0.71
C PHE A 354 -21.17 -0.15 0.74
N ILE A 355 -21.53 -0.65 1.93
CA ILE A 355 -22.58 -1.67 2.08
C ILE A 355 -23.95 -1.13 1.63
N GLN A 356 -24.28 0.11 2.02
CA GLN A 356 -25.55 0.75 1.67
C GLN A 356 -25.72 0.89 0.15
N ASP A 357 -24.73 1.47 -0.53
CA ASP A 357 -24.88 1.88 -1.93
C ASP A 357 -24.52 0.75 -2.92
N TRP A 358 -23.53 -0.09 -2.60
CA TRP A 358 -23.10 -1.17 -3.50
C TRP A 358 -23.71 -2.54 -3.17
N ARG A 359 -24.26 -2.75 -1.97
CA ARG A 359 -24.73 -4.07 -1.51
C ARG A 359 -23.65 -5.16 -1.61
N ARG A 360 -22.39 -4.78 -1.33
CA ARG A 360 -21.21 -5.64 -1.42
C ARG A 360 -20.47 -5.72 -0.09
N PRO A 361 -19.60 -6.72 0.13
CA PRO A 361 -18.88 -6.88 1.39
C PRO A 361 -17.98 -5.69 1.72
N GLY A 362 -18.24 -5.07 2.86
CA GLY A 362 -17.41 -4.01 3.43
C GLY A 362 -17.03 -4.36 4.86
N PHE A 363 -15.79 -4.04 5.25
CA PHE A 363 -15.28 -4.36 6.57
C PHE A 363 -14.52 -3.17 7.17
N THR A 364 -14.70 -2.95 8.46
CA THR A 364 -13.83 -2.13 9.30
C THR A 364 -13.05 -3.10 10.20
N VAL A 365 -11.73 -3.09 10.09
CA VAL A 365 -10.84 -4.00 10.81
C VAL A 365 -10.06 -3.18 11.83
N GLU A 366 -10.36 -3.37 13.11
CA GLU A 366 -9.73 -2.69 14.24
C GLU A 366 -8.52 -3.49 14.73
N LEU A 367 -7.32 -3.05 14.37
CA LEU A 367 -6.07 -3.77 14.68
C LEU A 367 -5.58 -3.52 16.10
N GLY A 368 -4.96 -4.54 16.69
CA GLY A 368 -4.32 -4.47 17.99
C GLY A 368 -5.26 -4.05 19.12
N SER A 369 -4.72 -3.83 20.31
CA SER A 369 -5.52 -3.57 21.50
C SER A 369 -4.89 -2.49 22.41
N GLY A 370 -5.73 -1.75 23.13
CA GLY A 370 -5.32 -0.75 24.12
C GLY A 370 -5.82 0.66 23.84
N THR A 371 -4.93 1.66 23.82
CA THR A 371 -5.29 3.06 23.62
C THR A 371 -4.41 3.67 22.52
N ASN A 372 -5.05 4.34 21.57
CA ASN A 372 -4.33 4.99 20.47
C ASN A 372 -3.55 6.22 20.94
N PRO A 373 -2.36 6.48 20.36
CA PRO A 373 -1.68 5.66 19.36
C PRO A 373 -1.12 4.35 19.95
N LEU A 374 -1.34 3.22 19.26
CA LEU A 374 -0.82 1.93 19.72
C LEU A 374 0.72 1.92 19.70
N PRO A 375 1.37 1.30 20.69
CA PRO A 375 2.83 1.28 20.76
C PRO A 375 3.43 0.36 19.70
N LEU A 376 4.57 0.77 19.13
CA LEU A 376 5.33 -0.03 18.15
C LEU A 376 5.76 -1.42 18.67
N SER A 377 5.72 -1.66 19.98
CA SER A 377 5.94 -3.00 20.55
C SER A 377 4.91 -4.02 20.04
N GLN A 378 3.68 -3.61 19.73
CA GLN A 378 2.63 -4.47 19.18
C GLN A 378 2.76 -4.72 17.66
N PHE A 379 3.66 -4.02 16.96
CA PHE A 379 3.71 -4.03 15.49
C PHE A 379 3.81 -5.43 14.88
N ASP A 380 4.68 -6.29 15.42
CA ASP A 380 4.93 -7.61 14.83
C ASP A 380 3.72 -8.54 15.03
N GLU A 381 3.07 -8.46 16.19
CA GLU A 381 1.86 -9.23 16.50
C GLU A 381 0.69 -8.78 15.61
N ILE A 382 0.43 -7.46 15.56
CA ILE A 382 -0.57 -6.87 14.67
C ILE A 382 -0.31 -7.29 13.22
N TYR A 383 0.94 -7.25 12.77
CA TYR A 383 1.29 -7.61 11.40
C TYR A 383 0.95 -9.08 11.11
N GLU A 384 1.33 -9.99 12.00
CA GLU A 384 1.05 -11.41 11.83
C GLU A 384 -0.45 -11.70 11.84
N GLU A 385 -1.24 -11.14 12.75
CA GLU A 385 -2.69 -11.33 12.77
C GLU A 385 -3.35 -10.80 11.49
N THR A 386 -2.97 -9.58 11.09
CA THR A 386 -3.54 -8.91 9.91
C THR A 386 -3.11 -9.58 8.60
N LEU A 387 -1.93 -10.20 8.54
CA LEU A 387 -1.42 -10.88 7.34
C LEU A 387 -2.38 -11.98 6.86
N GLY A 388 -3.04 -12.67 7.79
CA GLY A 388 -4.09 -13.63 7.47
C GLY A 388 -5.27 -12.97 6.73
N ILE A 389 -5.75 -11.84 7.24
CA ILE A 389 -6.87 -11.07 6.67
C ILE A 389 -6.50 -10.56 5.27
N PHE A 390 -5.29 -10.00 5.11
CA PHE A 390 -4.83 -9.51 3.80
C PHE A 390 -4.84 -10.60 2.73
N LEU A 391 -4.39 -11.81 3.07
CA LEU A 391 -4.41 -12.94 2.15
C LEU A 391 -5.85 -13.42 1.89
N ALA A 392 -6.67 -13.57 2.94
CA ALA A 392 -8.06 -14.01 2.82
C ALA A 392 -8.90 -13.06 1.97
N GLY A 393 -8.71 -11.76 2.09
CA GLY A 393 -9.39 -10.79 1.24
C GLY A 393 -9.06 -10.94 -0.25
N LEU A 394 -7.95 -11.59 -0.60
CA LEU A 394 -7.55 -11.87 -1.98
C LEU A 394 -7.97 -13.25 -2.49
N TYR A 395 -7.84 -14.32 -1.70
CA TYR A 395 -8.12 -15.69 -2.18
C TYR A 395 -9.60 -16.09 -2.08
N MET A 396 -10.35 -15.56 -1.11
CA MET A 396 -11.80 -15.74 -1.02
C MET A 396 -12.49 -14.88 -2.07
#